data_AF-A0A3D6D8I7-F1
#
_entry.id   AF-A0A3D6D8I7-F1
#
_cell.length_a   1.000
_cell.length_b   1.000
_cell.length_c   1.000
_cell.angle_alpha   90.00
_cell.angle_beta   90.00
_cell.angle_gamma   90.00
#
_symmetry.space_group_name_H-M   'P 1'
#
loop_
_entity.id
_entity.type
_entity.pdbx_description
1 polymer ?
#
loop_
_entity_poly.entity_id
_entity_poly.type
_entity_poly.pdbx_seq_one_letter_code
_entity_poly.pdbx_strand_id
1 'polypeptide(L)'
;MEIFGLPFREGRLTRKTDDFEIELEIDRQPYGIVLSGRLKGKPRRLQVCRLPLKSESDALFLNNWQSWGPARVISFHTLKHLPLEQFAGLGYSAHPLPESLKQNPISDYFIVAEGRLLGFLSSSIGHPFFVVEGDEVAGYIEYFDREFEDFVPIEKMVILDHRLLEKSLELYADLVRMENAPAFSSWNPVGWCSWYQYFDKLTWKDIEENLELAESMEKGYEFFQIDDSWQVDIGDWRPKESFPELEEMASAISSKGFVPGLWLAPFSVAETSQLAKNHPEWLVKDESGSPLIAYRNWDKAIYALDTSHPEALRWLENLFVSFKKAGFRYFKIDFLFAGAVPGKRYKRVSPVEAYREGLKVIRKTLDGCFILGCGAPLLPSVGYVDGMRIGPDTAPTYQPDPLNLFELNAYTA
;
A
#
# COMPACT_ATOMS: atom_id res chain seq x y z
N MET A 1 20.75 16.50 15.45
CA MET A 1 20.10 16.04 14.20
C MET A 1 21.09 16.18 13.09
N GLU A 2 21.24 15.11 12.31
CA GLU A 2 22.10 15.06 11.15
C GLU A 2 21.25 14.85 9.91
N ILE A 3 21.65 15.46 8.80
CA ILE A 3 21.01 15.35 7.50
C ILE A 3 22.08 14.87 6.52
N PHE A 4 21.87 13.71 5.89
CA PHE A 4 22.83 13.04 5.00
C PHE A 4 24.23 12.87 5.61
N GLY A 5 24.30 12.55 6.91
CA GLY A 5 25.54 12.33 7.66
C GLY A 5 26.34 13.61 7.96
N LEU A 6 25.73 14.78 7.82
CA LEU A 6 26.30 16.07 8.17
C LEU A 6 25.48 16.74 9.27
N PRO A 7 26.10 17.56 10.14
CA PRO A 7 25.35 18.41 11.07
C PRO A 7 24.34 19.27 10.31
N PHE A 8 23.12 19.37 10.86
CA PHE A 8 22.05 20.15 10.27
C PHE A 8 22.49 21.59 9.95
N ARG A 9 22.25 22.02 8.71
CA ARG A 9 22.44 23.39 8.23
C ARG A 9 21.45 23.69 7.10
N GLU A 10 20.83 24.86 7.14
CA GLU A 10 19.95 25.33 6.05
C GLU A 10 20.74 25.66 4.78
N GLY A 11 20.05 25.58 3.64
CA GLY A 11 20.59 25.90 2.32
C GLY A 11 20.89 24.67 1.47
N ARG A 12 21.77 24.86 0.48
CA ARG A 12 22.08 23.83 -0.52
C ARG A 12 23.28 23.00 -0.14
N LEU A 13 23.17 21.70 -0.37
CA LEU A 13 24.22 20.72 -0.13
C LEU A 13 24.36 19.84 -1.37
N THR A 14 25.60 19.62 -1.82
CA THR A 14 25.91 18.61 -2.84
C THR A 14 26.85 17.59 -2.23
N ARG A 15 26.55 16.31 -2.45
CA ARG A 15 27.41 15.20 -2.05
C ARG A 15 27.59 14.24 -3.22
N LYS A 16 28.83 13.83 -3.43
CA LYS A 16 29.20 12.84 -4.44
C LYS A 16 29.94 11.70 -3.77
N THR A 17 29.52 10.49 -4.05
CA THR A 17 30.20 9.24 -3.68
C THR A 17 30.64 8.53 -4.96
N ASP A 18 31.26 7.37 -4.83
CA ASP A 18 31.61 6.53 -5.99
C ASP A 18 30.34 5.96 -6.66
N ASP A 19 29.26 5.76 -5.90
CA ASP A 19 28.03 5.13 -6.38
C ASP A 19 26.98 6.15 -6.88
N PHE A 20 26.89 7.34 -6.29
CA PHE A 20 25.85 8.31 -6.61
C PHE A 20 26.24 9.77 -6.37
N GLU A 21 25.49 10.67 -6.97
CA GLU A 21 25.60 12.12 -6.78
C GLU A 21 24.23 12.65 -6.36
N ILE A 22 24.20 13.48 -5.31
CA ILE A 22 22.97 14.06 -4.77
C ILE A 22 23.12 15.57 -4.54
N GLU A 23 22.07 16.30 -4.91
CA GLU A 23 21.90 17.73 -4.67
C GLU A 23 20.66 17.94 -3.82
N LEU A 24 20.81 18.68 -2.74
CA LEU A 24 19.81 18.85 -1.69
C LEU A 24 19.56 20.32 -1.41
N GLU A 25 18.33 20.61 -1.02
CA GLU A 25 17.88 21.90 -0.55
C GLU A 25 17.13 21.70 0.77
N ILE A 26 17.60 22.37 1.82
CA ILE A 26 17.06 22.30 3.17
C ILE A 26 16.50 23.68 3.51
N ASP A 27 15.18 23.79 3.48
CA ASP A 27 14.47 25.06 3.64
C ASP A 27 13.70 25.12 4.96
N ARG A 28 13.86 26.22 5.68
CA ARG A 28 13.07 26.53 6.87
C ARG A 28 11.72 27.10 6.44
N GLN A 29 10.65 26.49 6.93
CA GLN A 29 9.27 26.93 6.75
C GLN A 29 8.66 27.31 8.11
N PRO A 30 7.55 28.09 8.14
CA PRO A 30 6.88 28.46 9.39
C PRO A 30 6.45 27.26 10.24
N TYR A 31 6.18 26.12 9.59
CA TYR A 31 5.74 24.89 10.26
C TYR A 31 6.88 23.92 10.60
N GLY A 32 8.10 24.13 10.11
CA GLY A 32 9.18 23.17 10.27
C GLY A 32 10.27 23.29 9.21
N ILE A 33 10.85 22.16 8.82
CA ILE A 33 11.89 22.06 7.79
C ILE A 33 11.36 21.24 6.63
N VAL A 34 11.72 21.62 5.40
CA VAL A 34 11.51 20.84 4.19
C VAL A 34 12.87 20.43 3.63
N LEU A 35 13.03 19.14 3.34
CA LEU A 35 14.17 18.58 2.64
C LEU A 35 13.71 18.13 1.26
N SER A 36 14.33 18.67 0.23
CA SER A 36 14.10 18.28 -1.15
C SER A 36 15.42 18.14 -1.89
N GLY A 37 15.37 17.59 -3.10
CA GLY A 37 16.58 17.41 -3.87
C GLY A 37 16.41 16.47 -5.06
N ARG A 38 17.55 16.12 -5.64
CA ARG A 38 17.65 15.19 -6.76
C ARG A 38 18.91 14.36 -6.67
N LEU A 39 18.87 13.14 -7.18
CA LEU A 39 20.02 12.23 -7.21
C LEU A 39 20.18 11.56 -8.58
N LYS A 40 21.40 11.12 -8.90
CA LYS A 40 21.70 10.19 -10.00
C LYS A 40 22.72 9.13 -9.54
N GLY A 41 22.89 8.07 -10.31
CA GLY A 41 23.72 6.91 -9.96
C GLY A 41 22.92 5.84 -9.23
N LYS A 42 23.58 5.04 -8.39
CA LYS A 42 23.01 3.86 -7.73
C LYS A 42 23.02 4.01 -6.20
N PRO A 43 22.05 4.74 -5.61
CA PRO A 43 22.05 5.04 -4.18
C PRO A 43 21.77 3.83 -3.28
N ARG A 44 21.17 2.75 -3.81
CA ARG A 44 20.67 1.60 -3.03
C ARG A 44 19.79 2.09 -1.86
N ARG A 45 20.29 2.02 -0.63
CA ARG A 45 19.66 2.61 0.55
C ARG A 45 20.31 3.94 0.90
N LEU A 46 19.52 5.00 0.84
CA LEU A 46 19.97 6.36 1.10
C LEU A 46 19.55 6.81 2.50
N GLN A 47 20.50 7.09 3.39
CA GLN A 47 20.23 7.71 4.70
C GLN A 47 19.97 9.21 4.53
N VAL A 48 18.79 9.66 4.94
CA VAL A 48 18.32 11.04 4.79
C VAL A 48 18.56 11.85 6.07
N CYS A 49 18.19 11.30 7.23
CA CYS A 49 18.31 12.01 8.51
C CYS A 49 18.63 11.07 9.68
N ARG A 50 19.19 11.66 10.75
CA ARG A 50 19.27 11.06 12.09
C ARG A 50 18.84 12.04 13.17
N LEU A 51 17.95 11.59 14.04
CA LEU A 51 17.44 12.34 15.18
C LEU A 51 17.76 11.58 16.48
N PRO A 52 18.63 12.13 17.34
CA PRO A 52 18.84 11.59 18.68
C PRO A 52 17.56 11.72 19.52
N LEU A 53 17.22 10.64 20.22
CA LEU A 53 16.17 10.59 21.24
C LEU A 53 16.78 11.04 22.57
N LYS A 54 16.08 11.89 23.31
CA LYS A 54 16.57 12.52 24.54
C LYS A 54 16.03 11.84 25.79
N SER A 55 14.85 11.20 25.72
CA SER A 55 14.24 10.57 26.88
C SER A 55 13.74 9.16 26.59
N GLU A 56 14.15 8.20 27.42
CA GLU A 56 13.59 6.84 27.36
C GLU A 56 12.13 6.75 27.84
N SER A 57 11.61 7.82 28.45
CA SER A 57 10.20 7.91 28.87
C SER A 57 9.22 8.21 27.74
N ASP A 58 9.73 8.59 26.56
CA ASP A 58 8.90 9.14 25.50
C ASP A 58 8.24 8.04 24.67
N ALA A 59 7.07 8.35 24.13
CA ALA A 59 6.34 7.46 23.23
C ALA A 59 6.56 7.90 21.78
N LEU A 60 6.66 6.91 20.90
CA LEU A 60 6.80 7.07 19.46
C LEU A 60 5.45 6.77 18.80
N PHE A 61 5.08 7.53 17.77
CA PHE A 61 3.98 7.12 16.89
C PHE A 61 4.57 6.46 15.65
N LEU A 62 4.33 5.16 15.50
CA LEU A 62 4.77 4.38 14.35
C LEU A 62 3.62 4.12 13.38
N ASN A 63 3.96 3.90 12.13
CA ASN A 63 3.04 3.59 11.05
C ASN A 63 3.58 2.40 10.22
N ASN A 64 2.69 1.48 9.83
CA ASN A 64 3.01 0.45 8.85
C ASN A 64 2.80 0.94 7.41
N TRP A 65 3.54 0.38 6.45
CA TRP A 65 3.45 0.82 5.06
C TRP A 65 2.10 0.56 4.38
N GLN A 66 1.26 -0.36 4.87
CA GLN A 66 0.04 -0.74 4.18
C GLN A 66 -1.21 -0.77 5.06
N SER A 67 -2.37 -0.84 4.41
CA SER A 67 -3.73 -0.82 4.97
C SER A 67 -3.92 -1.52 6.31
N TRP A 68 -3.53 -2.78 6.43
CA TRP A 68 -3.88 -3.61 7.57
C TRP A 68 -2.94 -3.45 8.75
N GLY A 69 -1.79 -2.82 8.54
CA GLY A 69 -0.75 -2.75 9.55
C GLY A 69 -1.04 -1.68 10.59
N PRO A 70 -0.39 -1.77 11.76
CA PRO A 70 -0.68 -0.87 12.86
C PRO A 70 -0.17 0.56 12.59
N ALA A 71 -1.00 1.54 12.95
CA ALA A 71 -0.58 2.92 13.21
C ALA A 71 -0.88 3.23 14.69
N ARG A 72 0.15 3.34 15.54
CA ARG A 72 -0.06 3.43 17.00
C ARG A 72 1.06 4.14 17.74
N VAL A 73 0.69 4.66 18.90
CA VAL A 73 1.63 5.12 19.92
C VAL A 73 2.21 3.91 20.65
N ILE A 74 3.53 3.83 20.76
CA ILE A 74 4.25 2.81 21.51
C ILE A 74 5.30 3.47 22.40
N SER A 75 5.41 3.02 23.66
CA SER A 75 6.45 3.52 24.55
C SER A 75 7.82 3.06 24.07
N PHE A 76 8.85 3.89 24.22
CA PHE A 76 10.21 3.54 23.84
C PHE A 76 10.72 2.29 24.57
N HIS A 77 10.35 2.12 25.84
CA HIS A 77 10.62 0.89 26.61
C HIS A 77 9.99 -0.34 25.96
N THR A 78 8.69 -0.32 25.64
CA THR A 78 8.02 -1.44 24.96
C THR A 78 8.69 -1.75 23.62
N LEU A 79 9.06 -0.71 22.88
CA LEU A 79 9.67 -0.81 21.57
C LEU A 79 11.03 -1.52 21.59
N LYS A 80 11.88 -1.25 22.60
CA LYS A 80 13.17 -1.95 22.81
C LYS A 80 13.02 -3.43 23.14
N HIS A 81 11.84 -3.86 23.61
CA HIS A 81 11.56 -5.23 24.03
C HIS A 81 10.60 -5.98 23.08
N LEU A 82 10.35 -5.44 21.89
CA LEU A 82 9.53 -6.10 20.88
C LEU A 82 10.16 -7.43 20.45
N PRO A 83 9.37 -8.51 20.31
CA PRO A 83 9.86 -9.77 19.77
C PRO A 83 9.99 -9.66 18.24
N LEU A 84 11.05 -8.97 17.78
CA LEU A 84 11.27 -8.58 16.39
C LEU A 84 11.25 -9.76 15.39
N GLU A 85 11.67 -10.95 15.81
CA GLU A 85 11.66 -12.13 14.94
C GLU A 85 10.26 -12.57 14.51
N GLN A 86 9.22 -12.28 15.31
CA GLN A 86 7.84 -12.61 14.98
C GLN A 86 7.32 -11.77 13.80
N PHE A 87 7.86 -10.57 13.58
CA PHE A 87 7.43 -9.66 12.51
C PHE A 87 7.86 -10.15 11.12
N ALA A 88 8.99 -10.85 11.02
CA ALA A 88 9.49 -11.32 9.72
C ALA A 88 8.68 -12.50 9.17
N GLY A 89 8.00 -13.26 10.02
CA GLY A 89 7.10 -14.34 9.60
C GLY A 89 5.90 -13.87 8.77
N LEU A 90 5.57 -12.58 8.86
CA LEU A 90 4.52 -11.92 8.10
C LEU A 90 4.98 -11.50 6.68
N GLY A 91 6.25 -11.74 6.34
CA GLY A 91 6.76 -11.52 4.98
C GLY A 91 6.51 -10.11 4.45
N TYR A 92 6.14 -10.01 3.18
CA TYR A 92 5.99 -8.71 2.52
C TYR A 92 4.77 -7.93 2.99
N SER A 93 3.75 -8.55 3.58
CA SER A 93 2.60 -7.78 4.10
C SER A 93 3.05 -6.82 5.21
N ALA A 94 4.01 -7.24 6.04
CA ALA A 94 4.54 -6.41 7.12
C ALA A 94 5.48 -5.30 6.65
N HIS A 95 6.37 -5.56 5.70
CA HIS A 95 7.31 -4.57 5.17
C HIS A 95 7.89 -5.06 3.84
N PRO A 96 8.22 -4.17 2.87
CA PRO A 96 8.81 -4.59 1.60
C PRO A 96 10.20 -5.23 1.77
N LEU A 97 10.84 -5.04 2.92
CA LEU A 97 12.11 -5.67 3.31
C LEU A 97 11.93 -6.40 4.65
N PRO A 98 11.29 -7.58 4.68
CA PRO A 98 10.90 -8.24 5.94
C PRO A 98 12.08 -8.56 6.84
N GLU A 99 13.25 -8.88 6.27
CA GLU A 99 14.48 -9.12 7.03
C GLU A 99 14.95 -7.91 7.85
N SER A 100 14.58 -6.69 7.46
CA SER A 100 14.91 -5.48 8.22
C SER A 100 14.12 -5.40 9.53
N LEU A 101 12.92 -6.00 9.59
CA LEU A 101 12.08 -6.02 10.79
C LEU A 101 12.68 -6.86 11.92
N LYS A 102 13.59 -7.80 11.61
CA LYS A 102 14.27 -8.63 12.63
C LYS A 102 15.28 -7.85 13.46
N GLN A 103 15.77 -6.73 12.93
CA GLN A 103 16.92 -6.02 13.50
C GLN A 103 16.48 -4.85 14.38
N ASN A 104 15.54 -4.05 13.89
CA ASN A 104 15.10 -2.84 14.56
C ASN A 104 13.61 -2.58 14.29
N PRO A 105 12.92 -1.88 15.19
CA PRO A 105 11.59 -1.34 14.93
C PRO A 105 11.59 -0.35 13.76
N ILE A 106 10.58 -0.46 12.90
CA ILE A 106 10.44 0.34 11.66
C ILE A 106 9.13 1.12 11.68
N SER A 107 9.17 2.34 11.15
CA SER A 107 8.00 3.16 10.81
C SER A 107 8.06 3.57 9.35
N ASP A 108 7.05 3.21 8.57
CA ASP A 108 6.99 3.55 7.16
C ASP A 108 6.37 4.91 6.93
N TYR A 109 6.95 5.66 5.98
CA TYR A 109 6.52 6.97 5.50
C TYR A 109 6.64 8.13 6.50
N PHE A 110 6.23 7.95 7.74
CA PHE A 110 6.36 8.96 8.80
C PHE A 110 6.54 8.33 10.17
N ILE A 111 7.06 9.12 11.11
CA ILE A 111 7.20 8.79 12.52
C ILE A 111 7.02 10.07 13.34
N VAL A 112 6.42 9.95 14.53
CA VAL A 112 6.44 11.04 15.52
C VAL A 112 7.33 10.64 16.68
N ALA A 113 8.34 11.46 16.94
CA ALA A 113 9.34 11.26 17.99
C ALA A 113 9.70 12.60 18.62
N GLU A 114 9.83 12.66 19.95
CA GLU A 114 10.26 13.87 20.67
C GLU A 114 9.40 15.11 20.34
N GLY A 115 8.09 14.89 20.16
CA GLY A 115 7.13 15.92 19.77
C GLY A 115 7.30 16.46 18.35
N ARG A 116 8.09 15.82 17.50
CA ARG A 116 8.30 16.19 16.10
C ARG A 116 7.78 15.10 15.18
N LEU A 117 7.13 15.51 14.09
CA LEU A 117 6.78 14.59 13.00
C LEU A 117 7.88 14.64 11.95
N LEU A 118 8.45 13.49 11.62
CA LEU A 118 9.35 13.28 10.50
C LEU A 118 8.57 12.49 9.47
N GLY A 119 8.40 13.02 8.26
CA GLY A 119 7.53 12.38 7.26
C GLY A 119 7.94 12.68 5.83
N PHE A 120 7.90 11.67 4.98
CA PHE A 120 8.11 11.80 3.54
C PHE A 120 6.79 12.14 2.87
N LEU A 121 6.78 13.08 1.93
CA LEU A 121 5.57 13.56 1.28
C LEU A 121 5.16 12.71 0.08
N SER A 122 6.06 11.87 -0.43
CA SER A 122 5.87 11.03 -1.61
C SER A 122 6.59 9.68 -1.46
N SER A 123 6.15 8.71 -2.25
CA SER A 123 6.81 7.42 -2.46
C SER A 123 6.56 7.06 -3.92
N SER A 124 7.29 7.73 -4.80
CA SER A 124 7.13 7.65 -6.25
C SER A 124 8.15 6.74 -6.92
N ILE A 125 9.35 6.66 -6.35
CA ILE A 125 10.50 5.91 -6.84
C ILE A 125 11.02 4.98 -5.74
N GLY A 126 11.29 5.50 -4.55
CA GLY A 126 11.83 4.73 -3.43
C GLY A 126 10.78 4.41 -2.37
N HIS A 127 11.12 3.51 -1.46
CA HIS A 127 10.34 3.26 -0.23
C HIS A 127 10.95 4.05 0.93
N PRO A 128 10.31 5.13 1.41
CA PRO A 128 10.77 5.86 2.58
C PRO A 128 10.31 5.23 3.88
N PHE A 129 11.23 5.10 4.84
CA PHE A 129 10.97 4.52 6.15
C PHE A 129 11.94 5.07 7.20
N PHE A 130 11.63 4.83 8.46
CA PHE A 130 12.40 5.20 9.63
C PHE A 130 12.72 3.96 10.44
N VAL A 131 13.93 3.91 10.99
CA VAL A 131 14.41 2.83 11.86
C VAL A 131 14.74 3.44 13.21
N VAL A 132 14.31 2.78 14.28
CA VAL A 132 14.72 3.11 15.65
C VAL A 132 15.97 2.30 15.99
N GLU A 133 17.13 2.94 15.97
CA GLU A 133 18.45 2.31 16.16
C GLU A 133 19.05 2.78 17.49
N GLY A 134 18.98 1.94 18.53
CA GLY A 134 19.42 2.33 19.88
C GLY A 134 18.62 3.53 20.39
N ASP A 135 19.28 4.66 20.58
CA ASP A 135 18.68 5.91 21.06
C ASP A 135 18.54 6.97 19.95
N GLU A 136 18.45 6.53 18.69
CA GLU A 136 18.26 7.41 17.54
C GLU A 136 17.13 6.91 16.63
N VAL A 137 16.52 7.86 15.90
CA VAL A 137 15.66 7.58 14.74
C VAL A 137 16.43 7.94 13.48
N ALA A 138 16.64 6.97 12.60
CA ALA A 138 17.27 7.15 11.30
C ALA A 138 16.24 7.03 10.17
N GLY A 139 16.18 8.03 9.28
CA GLY A 139 15.30 8.04 8.12
C GLY A 139 16.03 7.62 6.85
N TYR A 140 15.41 6.76 6.05
CA TYR A 140 15.99 6.16 4.85
C TYR A 140 15.02 6.22 3.66
N ILE A 141 15.58 6.17 2.46
CA ILE A 141 14.85 5.81 1.23
C ILE A 141 15.51 4.57 0.63
N GLU A 142 14.76 3.49 0.45
CA GLU A 142 15.21 2.29 -0.24
C GLU A 142 14.89 2.38 -1.74
N TYR A 143 15.92 2.30 -2.58
CA TYR A 143 15.79 2.31 -4.05
C TYR A 143 15.92 0.91 -4.68
N PHE A 144 16.10 -0.16 -3.91
CA PHE A 144 16.06 -1.56 -4.39
C PHE A 144 17.00 -1.81 -5.59
N ASP A 145 18.25 -1.34 -5.49
CA ASP A 145 19.27 -1.39 -6.55
C ASP A 145 18.95 -0.63 -7.86
N ARG A 146 17.91 0.20 -7.88
CA ARG A 146 17.62 1.11 -9.01
C ARG A 146 18.80 2.05 -9.26
N GLU A 147 19.16 2.17 -10.54
CA GLU A 147 20.24 3.04 -11.04
C GLU A 147 19.67 4.12 -11.97
N PHE A 148 20.11 5.35 -11.79
CA PHE A 148 19.62 6.52 -12.53
C PHE A 148 20.74 7.12 -13.36
N GLU A 149 20.61 7.11 -14.69
CA GLU A 149 21.57 7.76 -15.59
C GLU A 149 21.54 9.28 -15.42
N ASP A 150 20.35 9.85 -15.29
CA ASP A 150 20.09 11.27 -15.07
C ASP A 150 19.62 11.56 -13.64
N PHE A 151 19.65 12.85 -13.28
CA PHE A 151 19.11 13.29 -12.00
C PHE A 151 17.58 13.11 -11.94
N VAL A 152 17.12 12.40 -10.92
CA VAL A 152 15.72 12.24 -10.56
C VAL A 152 15.42 12.90 -9.21
N PRO A 153 14.21 13.44 -8.98
CA PRO A 153 13.85 13.98 -7.67
C PRO A 153 13.89 12.88 -6.61
N ILE A 154 14.36 13.23 -5.41
CA ILE A 154 14.21 12.35 -4.24
C ILE A 154 12.81 12.51 -3.64
N GLU A 155 12.39 11.52 -2.83
CA GLU A 155 11.19 11.68 -2.01
C GLU A 155 11.38 12.85 -1.03
N LYS A 156 10.56 13.89 -1.18
CA LYS A 156 10.63 15.09 -0.34
C LYS A 156 10.26 14.74 1.09
N MET A 157 10.97 15.29 2.07
CA MET A 157 10.74 15.03 3.49
C MET A 157 10.43 16.33 4.24
N VAL A 158 9.58 16.25 5.25
CA VAL A 158 9.33 17.34 6.20
C VAL A 158 9.66 16.92 7.61
N ILE A 159 10.07 17.91 8.41
CA ILE A 159 10.22 17.79 9.85
C ILE A 159 9.35 18.88 10.48
N LEU A 160 8.23 18.50 11.09
CA LEU A 160 7.29 19.42 11.71
C LEU A 160 7.65 19.60 13.19
N ASP A 161 7.78 20.85 13.62
CA ASP A 161 8.21 21.17 14.98
C ASP A 161 7.05 21.12 15.98
N HIS A 162 7.29 20.45 17.12
CA HIS A 162 6.63 20.59 18.44
C HIS A 162 5.16 21.02 18.41
N ARG A 163 4.30 20.09 17.96
CA ARG A 163 2.85 20.22 17.93
C ARG A 163 2.21 19.03 18.64
N LEU A 164 0.93 19.17 18.98
CA LEU A 164 0.11 18.01 19.34
C LEU A 164 0.14 16.98 18.19
N LEU A 165 0.09 15.69 18.55
CA LEU A 165 0.21 14.59 17.60
C LEU A 165 -0.80 14.73 16.45
N GLU A 166 -2.06 14.98 16.79
CA GLU A 166 -3.18 15.10 15.85
C GLU A 166 -2.95 16.25 14.87
N LYS A 167 -2.48 17.40 15.38
CA LYS A 167 -2.19 18.58 14.54
C LYS A 167 -0.97 18.41 13.66
N SER A 168 0.00 17.61 14.10
CA SER A 168 1.13 17.23 13.25
C SER A 168 0.67 16.35 12.10
N LEU A 169 -0.17 15.34 12.39
CA LEU A 169 -0.68 14.40 11.40
C LEU A 169 -1.60 15.08 10.37
N GLU A 170 -2.51 15.97 10.82
CA GLU A 170 -3.36 16.77 9.92
C GLU A 170 -2.51 17.59 8.93
N LEU A 171 -1.54 18.35 9.43
CA LEU A 171 -0.68 19.17 8.58
C LEU A 171 0.19 18.33 7.65
N TYR A 172 0.71 17.20 8.13
CA TYR A 172 1.46 16.26 7.30
C TYR A 172 0.60 15.71 6.15
N ALA A 173 -0.65 15.31 6.43
CA ALA A 173 -1.57 14.83 5.41
C ALA A 173 -1.90 15.93 4.37
N ASP A 174 -2.07 17.18 4.80
CA ASP A 174 -2.24 18.32 3.88
C ASP A 174 -1.01 18.53 2.99
N LEU A 175 0.20 18.40 3.54
CA LEU A 175 1.46 18.48 2.78
C LEU A 175 1.61 17.32 1.78
N VAL A 176 1.24 16.09 2.17
CA VAL A 176 1.18 14.92 1.27
C VAL A 176 0.18 15.19 0.14
N ARG A 177 -1.00 15.74 0.44
CA ARG A 177 -1.99 16.12 -0.57
C ARG A 177 -1.43 17.16 -1.53
N MET A 178 -0.74 18.19 -1.04
CA MET A 178 -0.15 19.21 -1.91
C MET A 178 0.96 18.64 -2.81
N GLU A 179 1.79 17.74 -2.29
CA GLU A 179 2.88 17.12 -3.06
C GLU A 179 2.37 16.21 -4.17
N ASN A 180 1.37 15.37 -3.87
CA ASN A 180 0.86 14.36 -4.81
C ASN A 180 -0.29 14.87 -5.68
N ALA A 181 -0.85 16.05 -5.35
CA ALA A 181 -1.98 16.69 -6.01
C ALA A 181 -3.10 15.70 -6.42
N PRO A 182 -3.58 14.84 -5.49
CA PRO A 182 -4.51 13.78 -5.86
C PRO A 182 -5.88 14.35 -6.23
N ALA A 183 -6.54 13.70 -7.19
CA ALA A 183 -7.95 13.89 -7.49
C ALA A 183 -8.73 12.71 -6.93
N PHE A 184 -9.63 12.98 -5.98
CA PHE A 184 -10.49 11.99 -5.36
C PHE A 184 -11.94 12.26 -5.73
N SER A 185 -12.73 11.19 -5.85
CA SER A 185 -14.19 11.32 -5.85
C SER A 185 -14.67 12.02 -4.57
N SER A 186 -15.61 12.95 -4.71
CA SER A 186 -16.33 13.52 -3.56
C SER A 186 -17.45 12.61 -3.06
N TRP A 187 -17.69 11.48 -3.74
CA TRP A 187 -18.67 10.48 -3.35
C TRP A 187 -18.14 9.68 -2.15
N ASN A 188 -18.82 9.77 -1.01
CA ASN A 188 -18.52 8.99 0.19
C ASN A 188 -19.71 8.07 0.49
N PRO A 189 -19.85 6.96 -0.25
CA PRO A 189 -21.10 6.22 -0.26
C PRO A 189 -21.29 5.31 0.94
N VAL A 190 -22.56 5.08 1.25
CA VAL A 190 -22.98 3.95 2.10
C VAL A 190 -23.31 2.78 1.20
N GLY A 191 -22.95 1.55 1.60
CA GLY A 191 -23.30 0.38 0.81
C GLY A 191 -23.16 -0.93 1.55
N TRP A 192 -23.42 -2.00 0.83
CA TRP A 192 -23.39 -3.38 1.32
C TRP A 192 -22.18 -4.14 0.75
N CYS A 193 -21.59 -5.02 1.57
CA CYS A 193 -20.47 -5.90 1.20
C CYS A 193 -20.74 -7.30 1.74
N SER A 194 -20.48 -8.33 0.92
CA SER A 194 -20.76 -9.73 1.27
C SER A 194 -19.79 -10.35 2.28
N TRP A 195 -18.56 -9.82 2.40
CA TRP A 195 -17.43 -10.52 3.01
C TRP A 195 -17.67 -10.91 4.47
N TYR A 196 -18.02 -9.94 5.31
CA TYR A 196 -18.07 -10.12 6.77
C TYR A 196 -19.27 -10.93 7.30
N GLN A 197 -20.00 -11.59 6.40
CA GLN A 197 -21.09 -12.53 6.72
C GLN A 197 -20.89 -13.86 6.00
N TYR A 198 -20.58 -13.82 4.70
CA TYR A 198 -20.56 -15.02 3.84
C TYR A 198 -19.16 -15.57 3.60
N PHE A 199 -18.12 -14.74 3.71
CA PHE A 199 -16.74 -15.11 3.41
C PHE A 199 -16.62 -15.82 2.05
N ASP A 200 -15.82 -16.88 1.98
CA ASP A 200 -15.61 -17.72 0.80
C ASP A 200 -16.85 -18.54 0.37
N LYS A 201 -17.91 -18.56 1.19
CA LYS A 201 -19.12 -19.38 0.99
C LYS A 201 -20.28 -18.65 0.31
N LEU A 202 -20.07 -17.42 -0.15
CA LEU A 202 -21.09 -16.65 -0.86
C LEU A 202 -21.63 -17.41 -2.08
N THR A 203 -22.95 -17.46 -2.23
CA THR A 203 -23.63 -17.97 -3.42
C THR A 203 -24.38 -16.86 -4.16
N TRP A 204 -24.72 -17.09 -5.43
CA TRP A 204 -25.55 -16.15 -6.18
C TRP A 204 -26.94 -15.97 -5.55
N LYS A 205 -27.51 -17.04 -4.97
CA LYS A 205 -28.79 -16.97 -4.27
C LYS A 205 -28.72 -16.04 -3.05
N ASP A 206 -27.63 -16.07 -2.29
CA ASP A 206 -27.43 -15.14 -1.17
C ASP A 206 -27.41 -13.69 -1.65
N ILE A 207 -26.82 -13.42 -2.81
CA ILE A 207 -26.79 -12.09 -3.43
C ILE A 207 -28.21 -11.64 -3.80
N GLU A 208 -28.99 -12.49 -4.47
CA GLU A 208 -30.37 -12.19 -4.85
C GLU A 208 -31.23 -11.87 -3.62
N GLU A 209 -31.17 -12.70 -2.57
CA GLU A 209 -31.92 -12.48 -1.33
C GLU A 209 -31.52 -11.16 -0.64
N ASN A 210 -30.22 -10.84 -0.58
CA ASN A 210 -29.75 -9.59 0.03
C ASN A 210 -30.06 -8.37 -0.83
N LEU A 211 -30.12 -8.49 -2.16
CA LEU A 211 -30.50 -7.39 -3.05
C LEU A 211 -31.97 -7.00 -2.85
N GLU A 212 -32.87 -7.99 -2.77
CA GLU A 212 -34.29 -7.75 -2.47
C GLU A 212 -34.46 -7.10 -1.08
N LEU A 213 -33.72 -7.58 -0.08
CA LEU A 213 -33.73 -6.99 1.25
C LEU A 213 -33.19 -5.55 1.23
N ALA A 214 -32.06 -5.31 0.57
CA ALA A 214 -31.46 -3.98 0.48
C ALA A 214 -32.41 -2.97 -0.18
N GLU A 215 -33.10 -3.37 -1.25
CA GLU A 215 -34.12 -2.55 -1.92
C GLU A 215 -35.27 -2.22 -0.97
N SER A 216 -35.78 -3.22 -0.23
CA SER A 216 -36.94 -3.04 0.66
C SER A 216 -36.65 -2.27 1.95
N MET A 217 -35.41 -2.30 2.45
CA MET A 217 -35.07 -1.77 3.78
C MET A 217 -34.84 -0.25 3.81
N GLU A 218 -34.80 0.43 2.65
CA GLU A 218 -34.56 1.87 2.49
C GLU A 218 -33.38 2.40 3.35
N LYS A 219 -32.31 1.61 3.50
CA LYS A 219 -31.16 1.95 4.36
C LYS A 219 -30.26 3.05 3.80
N GLY A 220 -30.59 3.62 2.65
CA GLY A 220 -29.76 4.58 1.95
C GLY A 220 -28.47 3.97 1.38
N TYR A 221 -28.47 2.66 1.09
CA TYR A 221 -27.36 2.03 0.38
C TYR A 221 -27.32 2.54 -1.06
N GLU A 222 -26.16 3.04 -1.45
CA GLU A 222 -25.90 3.58 -2.79
C GLU A 222 -25.18 2.55 -3.66
N PHE A 223 -24.38 1.67 -3.06
CA PHE A 223 -23.71 0.57 -3.77
C PHE A 223 -23.94 -0.79 -3.11
N PHE A 224 -23.81 -1.83 -3.93
CA PHE A 224 -23.87 -3.21 -3.49
C PHE A 224 -22.67 -3.96 -4.08
N GLN A 225 -21.78 -4.44 -3.21
CA GLN A 225 -20.48 -4.99 -3.60
C GLN A 225 -20.41 -6.50 -3.34
N ILE A 226 -20.11 -7.23 -4.40
CA ILE A 226 -19.77 -8.66 -4.35
C ILE A 226 -18.29 -8.78 -4.00
N ASP A 227 -17.97 -9.41 -2.87
CA ASP A 227 -16.60 -9.64 -2.39
C ASP A 227 -16.04 -10.98 -2.88
N ASP A 228 -14.86 -11.37 -2.38
CA ASP A 228 -14.19 -12.63 -2.69
C ASP A 228 -15.15 -13.83 -2.57
N SER A 229 -15.39 -14.52 -3.70
CA SER A 229 -15.97 -15.86 -3.86
C SER A 229 -16.40 -16.08 -5.32
N TRP A 230 -16.75 -15.02 -6.05
CA TRP A 230 -17.38 -15.09 -7.38
C TRP A 230 -16.47 -15.68 -8.48
N GLN A 231 -15.16 -15.49 -8.34
CA GLN A 231 -14.16 -15.81 -9.35
C GLN A 231 -13.79 -17.30 -9.40
N VAL A 232 -13.19 -17.73 -10.51
CA VAL A 232 -12.65 -19.10 -10.66
C VAL A 232 -11.40 -19.33 -9.81
N ASP A 233 -10.45 -18.40 -9.84
CA ASP A 233 -9.24 -18.44 -9.01
C ASP A 233 -8.60 -17.05 -8.90
N ILE A 234 -7.62 -16.88 -8.02
CA ILE A 234 -6.83 -15.65 -7.91
C ILE A 234 -5.92 -15.52 -9.14
N GLY A 235 -6.19 -14.49 -9.96
CA GLY A 235 -5.57 -14.30 -11.27
C GLY A 235 -6.44 -14.76 -12.44
N ASP A 236 -7.49 -15.55 -12.19
CA ASP A 236 -8.47 -16.01 -13.18
C ASP A 236 -9.83 -15.36 -12.92
N TRP A 237 -9.88 -14.05 -13.14
CA TRP A 237 -10.99 -13.17 -12.79
C TRP A 237 -12.20 -13.26 -13.74
N ARG A 238 -12.82 -14.43 -13.78
CA ARG A 238 -14.09 -14.71 -14.47
C ARG A 238 -15.04 -15.42 -13.50
N PRO A 239 -16.38 -15.29 -13.67
CA PRO A 239 -17.32 -15.99 -12.80
C PRO A 239 -17.11 -17.50 -12.84
N LYS A 240 -17.19 -18.14 -11.66
CA LYS A 240 -17.28 -19.61 -11.56
C LYS A 240 -18.69 -20.07 -11.93
N GLU A 241 -18.86 -21.35 -12.21
CA GLU A 241 -20.12 -21.92 -12.72
C GLU A 241 -21.35 -21.63 -11.86
N SER A 242 -21.19 -21.41 -10.55
CA SER A 242 -22.28 -21.09 -9.64
C SER A 242 -22.66 -19.60 -9.58
N PHE A 243 -22.04 -18.77 -10.43
CA PHE A 243 -22.32 -17.34 -10.57
C PHE A 243 -22.70 -17.03 -12.03
N PRO A 244 -23.62 -16.09 -12.28
CA PRO A 244 -23.92 -15.62 -13.63
C PRO A 244 -22.73 -14.93 -14.30
N GLU A 245 -22.87 -14.64 -15.60
CA GLU A 245 -21.91 -13.83 -16.32
C GLU A 245 -21.83 -12.40 -15.76
N LEU A 246 -20.72 -11.71 -15.99
CA LEU A 246 -20.42 -10.40 -15.38
C LEU A 246 -21.51 -9.34 -15.67
N GLU A 247 -22.00 -9.28 -16.91
CA GLU A 247 -23.08 -8.39 -17.31
C GLU A 247 -24.37 -8.67 -16.55
N GLU A 248 -24.69 -9.94 -16.31
CA GLU A 248 -25.89 -10.35 -15.57
C GLU A 248 -25.76 -9.99 -14.08
N MET A 249 -24.57 -10.20 -13.51
CA MET A 249 -24.27 -9.80 -12.13
C MET A 249 -24.44 -8.29 -11.92
N ALA A 250 -23.84 -7.47 -12.80
CA ALA A 250 -23.92 -6.02 -12.71
C ALA A 250 -25.34 -5.49 -13.03
N SER A 251 -26.02 -6.10 -14.00
CA SER A 251 -27.41 -5.78 -14.36
C SER A 251 -28.36 -6.06 -13.22
N ALA A 252 -28.23 -7.20 -12.53
CA ALA A 252 -29.05 -7.54 -11.37
C ALA A 252 -28.97 -6.45 -10.29
N ILE A 253 -27.75 -6.02 -9.94
CA ILE A 253 -27.53 -4.97 -8.94
C ILE A 253 -28.10 -3.62 -9.41
N SER A 254 -27.78 -3.21 -10.64
CA SER A 254 -28.21 -1.91 -11.16
C SER A 254 -29.72 -1.81 -11.42
N SER A 255 -30.39 -2.94 -11.74
CA SER A 255 -31.85 -3.00 -11.90
C SER A 255 -32.61 -2.70 -10.61
N LYS A 256 -31.95 -2.88 -9.46
CA LYS A 256 -32.42 -2.55 -8.11
C LYS A 256 -32.01 -1.15 -7.65
N GLY A 257 -31.42 -0.35 -8.54
CA GLY A 257 -31.05 1.04 -8.27
C GLY A 257 -29.71 1.23 -7.55
N PHE A 258 -28.93 0.18 -7.33
CA PHE A 258 -27.63 0.25 -6.68
C PHE A 258 -26.47 0.37 -7.67
N VAL A 259 -25.39 1.04 -7.28
CA VAL A 259 -24.13 1.03 -8.01
C VAL A 259 -23.47 -0.36 -7.88
N PRO A 260 -23.19 -1.08 -8.98
CA PRO A 260 -22.57 -2.40 -8.89
C PRO A 260 -21.11 -2.34 -8.47
N GLY A 261 -20.80 -3.05 -7.39
CA GLY A 261 -19.46 -3.16 -6.81
C GLY A 261 -18.85 -4.55 -6.97
N LEU A 262 -17.53 -4.61 -7.21
CA LEU A 262 -16.80 -5.87 -7.37
C LEU A 262 -15.45 -5.84 -6.65
N TRP A 263 -15.11 -6.96 -6.01
CA TRP A 263 -13.78 -7.21 -5.44
C TRP A 263 -12.88 -8.01 -6.37
N LEU A 264 -11.59 -7.69 -6.33
CA LEU A 264 -10.51 -8.53 -6.87
C LEU A 264 -9.15 -8.17 -6.25
N ALA A 265 -8.17 -9.07 -6.38
CA ALA A 265 -6.77 -8.86 -6.02
C ALA A 265 -5.89 -8.73 -7.28
N PRO A 266 -5.84 -7.56 -7.94
CA PRO A 266 -5.42 -7.46 -9.34
C PRO A 266 -3.92 -7.70 -9.59
N PHE A 267 -3.09 -7.64 -8.55
CA PHE A 267 -1.65 -7.90 -8.64
C PHE A 267 -1.26 -9.29 -8.15
N SER A 268 -2.25 -10.09 -7.75
CA SER A 268 -2.06 -11.40 -7.17
C SER A 268 -2.40 -12.51 -8.15
N VAL A 269 -1.55 -13.52 -8.23
CA VAL A 269 -1.68 -14.65 -9.16
C VAL A 269 -1.41 -15.95 -8.40
N ALA A 270 -2.42 -16.79 -8.23
CA ALA A 270 -2.24 -18.09 -7.57
C ALA A 270 -1.41 -19.05 -8.42
N GLU A 271 -0.62 -19.91 -7.77
CA GLU A 271 0.14 -20.98 -8.42
C GLU A 271 -0.71 -21.97 -9.25
N THR A 272 -2.02 -22.02 -8.97
CA THR A 272 -2.99 -22.89 -9.64
C THR A 272 -3.70 -22.23 -10.82
N SER A 273 -3.60 -20.90 -10.95
CA SER A 273 -4.27 -20.12 -12.00
C SER A 273 -3.78 -20.46 -13.41
N GLN A 274 -4.65 -20.28 -14.40
CA GLN A 274 -4.28 -20.36 -15.81
C GLN A 274 -3.30 -19.24 -16.20
N LEU A 275 -3.43 -18.07 -15.59
CA LEU A 275 -2.48 -16.97 -15.79
C LEU A 275 -1.04 -17.40 -15.45
N ALA A 276 -0.80 -17.98 -14.26
CA ALA A 276 0.54 -18.43 -13.87
C ALA A 276 1.08 -19.54 -14.78
N LYS A 277 0.22 -20.46 -15.23
CA LYS A 277 0.60 -21.58 -16.11
C LYS A 277 0.96 -21.13 -17.52
N ASN A 278 0.18 -20.21 -18.08
CA ASN A 278 0.31 -19.77 -19.46
C ASN A 278 1.29 -18.60 -19.63
N HIS A 279 1.47 -17.80 -18.58
CA HIS A 279 2.29 -16.58 -18.60
C HIS A 279 3.24 -16.47 -17.38
N PRO A 280 4.11 -17.47 -17.11
CA PRO A 280 5.07 -17.39 -16.01
C PRO A 280 6.08 -16.24 -16.17
N GLU A 281 6.27 -15.72 -17.39
CA GLU A 281 7.10 -14.55 -17.69
C GLU A 281 6.48 -13.22 -17.23
N TRP A 282 5.18 -13.19 -16.92
CA TRP A 282 4.50 -12.02 -16.36
C TRP A 282 4.63 -11.91 -14.85
N LEU A 283 5.31 -12.84 -14.19
CA LEU A 283 5.44 -12.86 -12.73
C LEU A 283 6.77 -12.24 -12.29
N VAL A 284 6.75 -11.53 -11.16
CA VAL A 284 7.97 -11.09 -10.47
C VAL A 284 8.79 -12.32 -10.08
N LYS A 285 10.11 -12.26 -10.28
CA LYS A 285 11.02 -13.37 -10.05
C LYS A 285 11.94 -13.15 -8.87
N ASP A 286 12.30 -14.23 -8.20
CA ASP A 286 13.35 -14.25 -7.19
C ASP A 286 14.75 -14.21 -7.81
N GLU A 287 15.79 -14.30 -6.98
CA GLU A 287 17.17 -14.30 -7.45
C GLU A 287 17.53 -15.50 -8.34
N SER A 288 16.86 -16.64 -8.16
CA SER A 288 17.04 -17.84 -9.01
C SER A 288 16.39 -17.70 -10.38
N GLY A 289 15.52 -16.71 -10.58
CA GLY A 289 14.72 -16.53 -11.79
C GLY A 289 13.37 -17.28 -11.76
N SER A 290 13.01 -17.87 -10.62
CA SER A 290 11.72 -18.53 -10.40
C SER A 290 10.66 -17.51 -9.96
N PRO A 291 9.35 -17.76 -10.20
CA PRO A 291 8.30 -16.89 -9.68
C PRO A 291 8.42 -16.70 -8.16
N LEU A 292 8.48 -15.45 -7.73
CA LEU A 292 8.58 -15.07 -6.33
C LEU A 292 7.23 -15.27 -5.64
N ILE A 293 7.22 -16.04 -4.55
CA ILE A 293 6.07 -16.11 -3.66
C ILE A 293 5.95 -14.78 -2.92
N ALA A 294 4.92 -14.00 -3.25
CA ALA A 294 4.62 -12.73 -2.60
C ALA A 294 3.99 -12.95 -1.22
N TYR A 295 3.11 -13.94 -1.11
CA TYR A 295 2.47 -14.35 0.14
C TYR A 295 1.82 -15.72 -0.01
N ARG A 296 1.28 -16.28 1.09
CA ARG A 296 0.47 -17.50 1.08
C ARG A 296 -0.91 -17.20 1.63
N ASN A 297 -1.93 -17.51 0.85
CA ASN A 297 -3.33 -17.38 1.25
C ASN A 297 -4.19 -18.34 0.39
N TRP A 298 -5.45 -18.57 0.79
CA TRP A 298 -6.35 -19.54 0.13
C TRP A 298 -5.71 -20.93 -0.04
N ASP A 299 -4.87 -21.33 0.92
CA ASP A 299 -4.05 -22.55 0.92
C ASP A 299 -3.13 -22.70 -0.31
N LYS A 300 -2.73 -21.57 -0.92
CA LYS A 300 -1.92 -21.52 -2.15
C LYS A 300 -0.73 -20.58 -1.98
N ALA A 301 0.33 -20.83 -2.74
CA ALA A 301 1.32 -19.80 -3.03
C ALA A 301 0.72 -18.76 -3.98
N ILE A 302 0.88 -17.48 -3.63
CA ILE A 302 0.47 -16.36 -4.46
C ILE A 302 1.70 -15.63 -4.97
N TYR A 303 1.81 -15.51 -6.28
CA TYR A 303 2.84 -14.76 -6.99
C TYR A 303 2.37 -13.33 -7.26
N ALA A 304 3.33 -12.44 -7.53
CA ALA A 304 3.07 -11.06 -7.91
C ALA A 304 3.12 -10.87 -9.43
N LEU A 305 2.13 -10.17 -9.98
CA LEU A 305 2.13 -9.71 -11.37
C LEU A 305 3.21 -8.62 -11.57
N ASP A 306 4.06 -8.79 -12.57
CA ASP A 306 5.04 -7.78 -12.98
C ASP A 306 4.40 -6.73 -13.89
N THR A 307 3.93 -5.66 -13.27
CA THR A 307 3.34 -4.49 -13.95
C THR A 307 4.34 -3.67 -14.78
N SER A 308 5.63 -4.03 -14.79
CA SER A 308 6.59 -3.48 -15.74
C SER A 308 6.62 -4.24 -17.08
N HIS A 309 6.07 -5.46 -17.13
CA HIS A 309 5.94 -6.25 -18.35
C HIS A 309 4.79 -5.71 -19.22
N PRO A 310 5.04 -5.33 -20.49
CA PRO A 310 4.07 -4.63 -21.32
C PRO A 310 2.79 -5.44 -21.60
N GLU A 311 2.90 -6.76 -21.73
CA GLU A 311 1.74 -7.63 -21.98
C GLU A 311 0.94 -7.90 -20.72
N ALA A 312 1.59 -8.01 -19.56
CA ALA A 312 0.91 -8.15 -18.27
C ALA A 312 0.11 -6.88 -17.95
N LEU A 313 0.71 -5.72 -18.22
CA LEU A 313 0.04 -4.43 -18.05
C LEU A 313 -1.16 -4.25 -19.00
N ARG A 314 -1.05 -4.74 -20.24
CA ARG A 314 -2.16 -4.76 -21.20
C ARG A 314 -3.28 -5.72 -20.78
N TRP A 315 -2.92 -6.89 -20.25
CA TRP A 315 -3.89 -7.81 -19.67
C TRP A 315 -4.66 -7.16 -18.52
N LEU A 316 -3.96 -6.47 -17.61
CA LEU A 316 -4.55 -5.72 -16.51
C LEU A 316 -5.51 -4.62 -17.00
N GLU A 317 -5.12 -3.85 -18.02
CA GLU A 317 -6.00 -2.86 -18.65
C GLU A 317 -7.27 -3.51 -19.19
N ASN A 318 -7.13 -4.57 -20.00
CA ASN A 318 -8.27 -5.28 -20.61
C ASN A 318 -9.21 -5.88 -19.56
N LEU A 319 -8.67 -6.36 -18.45
CA LEU A 319 -9.44 -6.87 -17.31
C LEU A 319 -10.37 -5.80 -16.73
N PHE A 320 -9.85 -4.61 -16.44
CA PHE A 320 -10.69 -3.53 -15.91
C PHE A 320 -11.62 -2.93 -16.97
N VAL A 321 -11.23 -2.93 -18.25
CA VAL A 321 -12.12 -2.58 -19.37
C VAL A 321 -13.33 -3.51 -19.41
N SER A 322 -13.14 -4.82 -19.26
CA SER A 322 -14.26 -5.78 -19.32
C SER A 322 -15.22 -5.57 -18.16
N PHE A 323 -14.74 -5.38 -16.92
CA PHE A 323 -15.62 -5.11 -15.79
C PHE A 323 -16.38 -3.79 -15.89
N LYS A 324 -15.71 -2.72 -16.32
CA LYS A 324 -16.37 -1.44 -16.55
C LYS A 324 -17.42 -1.55 -17.67
N LYS A 325 -17.13 -2.30 -18.74
CA LYS A 325 -18.08 -2.58 -19.82
C LYS A 325 -19.28 -3.40 -19.33
N ALA A 326 -19.05 -4.38 -18.45
CA ALA A 326 -20.11 -5.21 -17.88
C ALA A 326 -21.09 -4.41 -17.00
N GLY A 327 -20.63 -3.31 -16.38
CA GLY A 327 -21.50 -2.37 -15.65
C GLY A 327 -20.99 -1.99 -14.26
N PHE A 328 -19.88 -2.57 -13.79
CA PHE A 328 -19.32 -2.25 -12.49
C PHE A 328 -18.76 -0.83 -12.43
N ARG A 329 -18.98 -0.16 -11.30
CA ARG A 329 -18.58 1.25 -11.06
C ARG A 329 -17.93 1.47 -9.71
N TYR A 330 -17.99 0.50 -8.81
CA TYR A 330 -17.25 0.49 -7.55
C TYR A 330 -16.29 -0.71 -7.54
N PHE A 331 -15.01 -0.47 -7.28
CA PHE A 331 -13.98 -1.52 -7.34
C PHE A 331 -13.20 -1.57 -6.04
N LYS A 332 -13.31 -2.68 -5.31
CA LYS A 332 -12.39 -2.97 -4.20
C LYS A 332 -11.21 -3.76 -4.78
N ILE A 333 -10.04 -3.13 -4.81
CA ILE A 333 -8.79 -3.73 -5.30
C ILE A 333 -7.88 -4.05 -4.12
N ASP A 334 -7.59 -5.33 -3.93
CA ASP A 334 -7.07 -5.87 -2.68
C ASP A 334 -5.70 -6.54 -2.83
N PHE A 335 -5.03 -6.84 -1.71
CA PHE A 335 -3.68 -7.41 -1.64
C PHE A 335 -2.67 -6.64 -2.51
N LEU A 336 -2.86 -5.33 -2.61
CA LEU A 336 -2.12 -4.46 -3.52
C LEU A 336 -0.61 -4.43 -3.22
N PHE A 337 -0.19 -4.72 -1.99
CA PHE A 337 1.22 -4.86 -1.62
C PHE A 337 1.97 -5.87 -2.49
N ALA A 338 1.28 -6.87 -3.07
CA ALA A 338 1.88 -7.84 -3.98
C ALA A 338 2.55 -7.15 -5.19
N GLY A 339 1.98 -6.07 -5.72
CA GLY A 339 2.58 -5.33 -6.83
C GLY A 339 3.90 -4.61 -6.47
N ALA A 340 4.11 -4.38 -5.17
CA ALA A 340 5.26 -3.66 -4.62
C ALA A 340 6.33 -4.56 -3.97
N VAL A 341 6.25 -5.89 -4.13
CA VAL A 341 7.28 -6.79 -3.58
C VAL A 341 8.64 -6.61 -4.28
N PRO A 342 9.77 -6.63 -3.57
CA PRO A 342 11.08 -6.63 -4.21
C PRO A 342 11.28 -7.90 -5.03
N GLY A 343 11.97 -7.78 -6.17
CA GLY A 343 12.25 -8.91 -7.05
C GLY A 343 12.60 -8.48 -8.46
N LYS A 344 13.09 -9.44 -9.25
CA LYS A 344 13.45 -9.24 -10.65
C LYS A 344 12.19 -9.02 -11.48
N ARG A 345 12.23 -7.97 -12.31
CA ARG A 345 11.16 -7.52 -13.18
C ARG A 345 11.67 -7.36 -14.62
N TYR A 346 10.74 -7.23 -15.56
CA TYR A 346 10.99 -7.02 -16.98
C TYR A 346 11.75 -5.71 -17.23
N LYS A 347 11.32 -4.60 -16.62
CA LYS A 347 12.08 -3.34 -16.60
C LYS A 347 12.93 -3.24 -15.33
N ARG A 348 14.07 -2.55 -15.43
CA ARG A 348 14.92 -2.19 -14.29
C ARG A 348 14.36 -0.99 -13.54
N VAL A 349 13.18 -1.17 -12.96
CA VAL A 349 12.47 -0.18 -12.14
C VAL A 349 12.36 -0.67 -10.70
N SER A 350 12.16 0.24 -9.75
CA SER A 350 11.91 -0.14 -8.37
C SER A 350 10.53 -0.84 -8.23
N PRO A 351 10.29 -1.58 -7.14
CA PRO A 351 8.98 -2.14 -6.83
C PRO A 351 7.89 -1.06 -6.69
N VAL A 352 8.25 0.12 -6.19
CA VAL A 352 7.34 1.26 -6.04
C VAL A 352 6.95 1.84 -7.40
N GLU A 353 7.90 1.99 -8.32
CA GLU A 353 7.64 2.44 -9.70
C GLU A 353 6.70 1.45 -10.41
N ALA A 354 6.97 0.14 -10.30
CA ALA A 354 6.13 -0.90 -10.90
C ALA A 354 4.70 -0.88 -10.32
N TYR A 355 4.57 -0.82 -8.99
CA TYR A 355 3.28 -0.72 -8.31
C TYR A 355 2.45 0.47 -8.83
N ARG A 356 3.07 1.64 -8.93
CA ARG A 356 2.42 2.86 -9.41
C ARG A 356 2.04 2.79 -10.89
N GLU A 357 2.85 2.14 -11.72
CA GLU A 357 2.49 1.91 -13.14
C GLU A 357 1.23 1.06 -13.27
N GLY A 358 1.10 0.00 -12.46
CA GLY A 358 -0.11 -0.80 -12.39
C GLY A 358 -1.33 0.03 -11.96
N LEU A 359 -1.22 0.76 -10.85
CA LEU A 359 -2.31 1.63 -10.37
C LEU A 359 -2.71 2.72 -11.37
N LYS A 360 -1.74 3.31 -12.07
CA LYS A 360 -1.99 4.32 -13.10
C LYS A 360 -2.85 3.77 -14.23
N VAL A 361 -2.57 2.53 -14.68
CA VAL A 361 -3.39 1.86 -15.69
C VAL A 361 -4.79 1.55 -15.17
N ILE A 362 -4.92 1.07 -13.93
CA ILE A 362 -6.22 0.83 -13.30
C ILE A 362 -7.04 2.12 -13.22
N ARG A 363 -6.49 3.19 -12.63
CA ARG A 363 -7.15 4.49 -12.48
C ARG A 363 -7.58 5.07 -13.82
N LYS A 364 -6.73 5.04 -14.83
CA LYS A 364 -7.04 5.54 -16.19
C LYS A 364 -8.20 4.76 -16.81
N THR A 365 -8.16 3.44 -16.70
CA THR A 365 -9.20 2.55 -17.26
C THR A 365 -10.55 2.79 -16.58
N LEU A 366 -10.50 2.90 -15.26
CA LEU A 366 -11.64 3.10 -14.39
C LEU A 366 -12.04 4.57 -14.23
N ASP A 367 -11.67 5.47 -15.14
CA ASP A 367 -12.09 6.88 -15.07
C ASP A 367 -13.61 7.00 -14.81
N GLY A 368 -14.01 7.83 -13.85
CA GLY A 368 -15.40 7.98 -13.40
C GLY A 368 -15.96 6.87 -12.50
N CYS A 369 -15.21 5.81 -12.21
CA CYS A 369 -15.55 4.79 -11.22
C CYS A 369 -14.90 5.09 -9.86
N PHE A 370 -15.47 4.55 -8.78
CA PHE A 370 -14.89 4.62 -7.45
C PHE A 370 -13.93 3.44 -7.22
N ILE A 371 -12.71 3.73 -6.74
CA ILE A 371 -11.69 2.72 -6.45
C ILE A 371 -11.37 2.73 -4.95
N LEU A 372 -11.65 1.60 -4.28
CA LEU A 372 -11.24 1.33 -2.91
C LEU A 372 -9.97 0.46 -2.90
N GLY A 373 -8.85 1.01 -2.43
CA GLY A 373 -7.63 0.24 -2.16
C GLY A 373 -7.71 -0.54 -0.85
N CYS A 374 -7.18 -1.77 -0.85
CA CYS A 374 -7.07 -2.63 0.33
C CYS A 374 -5.78 -3.47 0.28
N GLY A 375 -5.23 -3.80 1.46
CA GLY A 375 -3.91 -4.42 1.58
C GLY A 375 -2.83 -3.64 0.80
N ALA A 376 -2.87 -2.31 0.85
CA ALA A 376 -2.20 -1.46 -0.13
C ALA A 376 -1.12 -0.56 0.49
N PRO A 377 0.08 -0.44 -0.14
CA PRO A 377 1.05 0.57 0.23
C PRO A 377 0.43 1.97 0.23
N LEU A 378 0.41 2.66 1.37
CA LEU A 378 -0.41 3.86 1.56
C LEU A 378 0.04 5.02 0.68
N LEU A 379 1.29 5.47 0.86
CA LEU A 379 1.81 6.65 0.17
C LEU A 379 1.88 6.47 -1.36
N PRO A 380 2.38 5.33 -1.90
CA PRO A 380 2.38 5.09 -3.34
C PRO A 380 0.99 5.07 -4.00
N SER A 381 -0.08 4.83 -3.22
CA SER A 381 -1.47 4.79 -3.70
C SER A 381 -2.15 6.15 -3.79
N VAL A 382 -1.59 7.20 -3.16
CA VAL A 382 -2.15 8.54 -3.17
C VAL A 382 -2.22 9.06 -4.61
N GLY A 383 -3.43 9.46 -5.03
CA GLY A 383 -3.73 9.94 -6.38
C GLY A 383 -4.27 8.89 -7.35
N TYR A 384 -4.35 7.61 -6.95
CA TYR A 384 -4.87 6.54 -7.80
C TYR A 384 -6.15 5.87 -7.28
N VAL A 385 -6.47 6.05 -6.01
CA VAL A 385 -7.63 5.44 -5.35
C VAL A 385 -8.51 6.53 -4.72
N ASP A 386 -9.82 6.32 -4.70
CA ASP A 386 -10.80 7.24 -4.13
C ASP A 386 -11.02 6.97 -2.63
N GLY A 387 -10.94 5.70 -2.23
CA GLY A 387 -10.98 5.25 -0.85
C GLY A 387 -9.83 4.31 -0.54
N MET A 388 -9.48 4.19 0.74
CA MET A 388 -8.42 3.31 1.22
C MET A 388 -8.85 2.66 2.54
N ARG A 389 -8.73 1.33 2.62
CA ARG A 389 -8.73 0.63 3.92
C ARG A 389 -7.48 1.04 4.70
N ILE A 390 -7.66 1.45 5.95
CA ILE A 390 -6.59 1.97 6.83
C ILE A 390 -6.47 1.20 8.16
N GLY A 391 -7.07 0.01 8.21
CA GLY A 391 -6.93 -0.90 9.35
C GLY A 391 -7.16 -2.35 8.95
N PRO A 392 -6.82 -3.29 9.85
CA PRO A 392 -7.03 -4.72 9.63
C PRO A 392 -8.50 -5.05 9.39
N ASP A 393 -8.75 -6.26 8.89
CA ASP A 393 -10.12 -6.76 8.76
C ASP A 393 -10.87 -6.76 10.10
N THR A 394 -12.13 -6.32 10.06
CA THR A 394 -13.03 -6.47 11.20
C THR A 394 -13.53 -7.93 11.29
N ALA A 395 -14.24 -8.25 12.38
CA ALA A 395 -14.80 -9.58 12.62
C ALA A 395 -16.12 -9.46 13.40
N PRO A 396 -17.02 -10.46 13.30
CA PRO A 396 -18.27 -10.50 14.08
C PRO A 396 -18.05 -10.79 15.57
N THR A 397 -16.80 -10.74 16.04
CA THR A 397 -16.41 -10.96 17.43
C THR A 397 -15.38 -9.93 17.84
N TYR A 398 -15.42 -9.52 19.11
CA TYR A 398 -14.41 -8.67 19.72
C TYR A 398 -13.44 -9.53 20.50
N GLN A 399 -12.17 -9.54 20.10
CA GLN A 399 -11.09 -10.23 20.82
C GLN A 399 -10.10 -9.18 21.34
N PRO A 400 -10.18 -8.81 22.63
CA PRO A 400 -9.20 -7.92 23.22
C PRO A 400 -7.91 -8.71 23.45
N ASP A 401 -6.92 -8.54 22.60
CA ASP A 401 -5.55 -8.93 22.93
C ASP A 401 -4.69 -7.66 23.17
N PRO A 402 -4.54 -7.24 24.44
CA PRO A 402 -3.80 -6.04 24.79
C PRO A 402 -2.29 -6.17 24.54
N LEU A 403 -1.79 -7.37 24.24
CA LEU A 403 -0.40 -7.63 23.87
C LEU A 403 -0.24 -7.87 22.36
N ASN A 404 -1.34 -7.87 21.60
CA ASN A 404 -1.27 -8.05 20.15
C ASN A 404 -0.79 -6.75 19.48
N LEU A 405 0.53 -6.60 19.50
CA LEU A 405 1.27 -5.70 18.62
C LEU A 405 1.14 -6.12 17.15
N PHE A 406 0.57 -7.30 16.88
CA PHE A 406 0.56 -8.02 15.61
C PHE A 406 -0.86 -8.29 15.09
N GLU A 407 -1.48 -7.28 14.49
CA GLU A 407 -2.60 -7.55 13.58
C GLU A 407 -2.28 -6.96 12.21
N LEU A 408 -1.73 -7.81 11.34
CA LEU A 408 -1.71 -7.64 9.90
C LEU A 408 -2.70 -8.65 9.35
N ASN A 409 -3.75 -8.22 8.66
CA ASN A 409 -4.86 -9.15 8.43
C ASN A 409 -5.67 -8.94 7.15
N ALA A 410 -5.54 -9.93 6.26
CA ALA A 410 -6.66 -10.71 5.72
C ALA A 410 -6.20 -12.16 5.44
N TYR A 411 -6.31 -13.21 6.28
CA TYR A 411 -6.19 -13.35 7.74
C TYR A 411 -5.04 -14.35 8.04
N THR A 412 -3.77 -14.14 7.73
CA THR A 412 -2.91 -12.97 7.97
C THR A 412 -1.77 -13.04 6.94
N ALA A 413 -2.09 -12.55 5.74
CA ALA A 413 -1.26 -12.51 4.52
C ALA A 413 0.26 -12.44 4.72
#